data_AF-A0A7W9W573-F1
#
_entry.id   AF-A0A7W9W573-F1
#
_cell.length_a   1.000
_cell.length_b   1.000
_cell.length_c   1.000
_cell.angle_alpha   90.00
_cell.angle_beta   90.00
_cell.angle_gamma   90.00
#
_symmetry.space_group_name_H-M   'P 1'
#
loop_
_entity.id
_entity.type
_entity.pdbx_description
1 polymer ?
#
loop_
_entity_poly.entity_id
_entity_poly.type
_entity_poly.pdbx_seq_one_letter_code
_entity_poly.pdbx_strand_id
1 'polypeptide(L)'
;MSTKPVTVALLRPDSTRREAVALCEKFAETAETACVLPTWVADVLESGLEVATVIGWPHGAANTQALGIEAAMATADGATELIFFPNLSALKSGAELLVADAVQTVVDAAAPTDSEVTLWLPWEQLKPLERQSLARLAVECGASALLLPVDDEESAKALREFLPDEIGMMIACTSDAPAAAYAHRLWRDWDGKS
;
A
#
# COMPACT_ATOMS: atom_id res chain seq x y z
N MET A 1 21.95 -1.93 -1.82
CA MET A 1 20.56 -1.90 -2.36
C MET A 1 19.72 -2.50 -1.25
N SER A 2 18.90 -1.67 -0.60
CA SER A 2 18.06 -2.10 0.51
C SER A 2 16.97 -3.00 -0.06
N THR A 3 16.91 -4.26 0.38
CA THR A 3 15.81 -5.17 0.08
C THR A 3 14.81 -5.01 1.23
N LYS A 4 13.66 -4.34 1.02
CA LYS A 4 12.60 -4.23 2.04
C LYS A 4 11.94 -5.59 2.32
N PRO A 5 11.27 -5.70 3.48
CA PRO A 5 10.74 -6.95 4.02
C PRO A 5 9.76 -7.72 3.15
N VAL A 6 9.71 -9.03 3.36
CA VAL A 6 8.50 -9.80 3.06
C VAL A 6 7.37 -9.31 3.98
N THR A 7 6.31 -8.76 3.38
CA THR A 7 5.10 -8.32 4.09
C THR A 7 4.03 -9.40 4.03
N VAL A 8 3.40 -9.75 5.16
CA VAL A 8 2.20 -10.59 5.20
C VAL A 8 0.95 -9.75 5.42
N ALA A 9 -0.06 -9.89 4.57
CA ALA A 9 -1.28 -9.09 4.65
C ALA A 9 -2.52 -9.92 5.04
N LEU A 10 -3.42 -9.36 5.86
CA LEU A 10 -4.77 -9.88 6.15
C LEU A 10 -5.79 -8.73 6.09
N LEU A 11 -6.46 -8.60 4.94
CA LEU A 11 -7.31 -7.44 4.61
C LEU A 11 -8.74 -7.84 4.22
N ARG A 12 -9.17 -9.05 4.62
CA ARG A 12 -10.57 -9.46 4.45
C ARG A 12 -11.48 -8.57 5.28
N PRO A 13 -12.68 -8.23 4.79
CA PRO A 13 -13.63 -7.40 5.55
C PRO A 13 -14.14 -8.06 6.83
N ASP A 14 -14.00 -9.39 6.98
CA ASP A 14 -14.41 -10.17 8.14
C ASP A 14 -13.23 -10.57 9.05
N SER A 15 -12.02 -10.06 8.81
CA SER A 15 -10.86 -10.42 9.63
C SER A 15 -10.99 -9.89 11.06
N THR A 16 -10.92 -10.82 12.00
CA THR A 16 -11.03 -10.54 13.43
C THR A 16 -9.68 -10.13 14.03
N ARG A 17 -9.72 -9.40 15.15
CA ARG A 17 -8.55 -9.14 16.01
C ARG A 17 -7.69 -10.38 16.24
N ARG A 18 -8.34 -11.51 16.58
CA ARG A 18 -7.64 -12.76 16.88
C ARG A 18 -6.91 -13.31 15.64
N GLU A 19 -7.49 -13.19 14.46
CA GLU A 19 -6.82 -13.62 13.22
C GLU A 19 -5.66 -12.70 12.86
N ALA A 20 -5.76 -11.38 13.11
CA ALA A 20 -4.68 -10.44 12.90
C ALA A 20 -3.47 -10.74 13.81
N VAL A 21 -3.70 -10.96 15.11
CA VAL A 21 -2.64 -11.37 16.05
C VAL A 21 -2.04 -12.71 15.65
N ALA A 22 -2.88 -13.71 15.35
CA ALA A 22 -2.41 -15.04 14.95
C ALA A 22 -1.62 -15.03 13.63
N LEU A 23 -1.92 -14.13 12.70
CA LEU A 23 -1.10 -13.93 11.50
C LEU A 23 0.32 -13.50 11.89
N CYS A 24 0.44 -12.50 12.76
CA CYS A 24 1.73 -11.97 13.17
C CYS A 24 2.54 -13.04 13.92
N GLU A 25 1.93 -13.77 14.85
CA GLU A 25 2.56 -14.90 15.56
C GLU A 25 3.05 -15.98 14.59
N LYS A 26 2.23 -16.33 13.59
CA LYS A 26 2.57 -17.36 12.61
C LYS A 26 3.77 -16.98 11.75
N PHE A 27 3.94 -15.70 11.44
CA PHE A 27 4.96 -15.22 10.51
C PHE A 27 6.10 -14.44 11.18
N ALA A 28 6.15 -14.38 12.51
CA ALA A 28 7.15 -13.64 13.29
C ALA A 28 8.62 -13.96 12.92
N GLU A 29 8.90 -15.18 12.43
CA GLU A 29 10.26 -15.60 12.03
C GLU A 29 10.57 -15.42 10.53
N THR A 30 9.57 -15.06 9.71
CA THR A 30 9.67 -15.15 8.24
C THR A 30 9.18 -13.94 7.48
N ALA A 31 8.35 -13.11 8.09
CA ALA A 31 7.98 -11.79 7.61
C ALA A 31 8.68 -10.74 8.48
N GLU A 32 8.90 -9.55 7.95
CA GLU A 32 9.37 -8.41 8.75
C GLU A 32 8.26 -7.37 8.92
N THR A 33 7.24 -7.38 8.04
CA THR A 33 6.09 -6.48 8.11
C THR A 33 4.77 -7.26 8.09
N ALA A 34 3.79 -6.83 8.90
CA ALA A 34 2.41 -7.29 8.84
C ALA A 34 1.49 -6.16 8.38
N CYS A 35 0.70 -6.39 7.33
CA CYS A 35 -0.33 -5.48 6.86
C CYS A 35 -1.72 -5.92 7.32
N VAL A 36 -2.34 -5.15 8.21
CA VAL A 36 -3.65 -5.45 8.80
C VAL A 36 -4.64 -4.31 8.57
N LEU A 37 -5.93 -4.56 8.81
CA LEU A 37 -6.94 -3.48 8.81
C LEU A 37 -6.59 -2.40 9.85
N PRO A 38 -6.89 -1.11 9.60
CA PRO A 38 -6.53 -0.01 10.50
C PRO A 38 -6.97 -0.24 11.96
N THR A 39 -8.17 -0.81 12.16
CA THR A 39 -8.73 -1.15 13.47
C THR A 39 -7.84 -2.04 14.34
N TRP A 40 -6.93 -2.81 13.73
CA TRP A 40 -6.09 -3.80 14.42
C TRP A 40 -4.61 -3.40 14.53
N VAL A 41 -4.21 -2.20 14.08
CA VAL A 41 -2.80 -1.76 14.09
C VAL A 41 -2.21 -1.83 15.49
N ALA A 42 -2.85 -1.15 16.46
CA ALA A 42 -2.37 -1.14 17.85
C ALA A 42 -2.35 -2.54 18.50
N ASP A 43 -3.21 -3.45 18.05
CA ASP A 43 -3.32 -4.80 18.60
C ASP A 43 -2.19 -5.74 18.18
N VAL A 44 -1.46 -5.43 17.10
CA VAL A 44 -0.39 -6.28 16.56
C VAL A 44 1.02 -5.73 16.82
N LEU A 45 1.15 -4.57 17.46
CA LEU A 45 2.45 -3.94 17.76
C LEU A 45 3.37 -4.83 18.63
N GLU A 46 2.80 -5.65 19.51
CA GLU A 46 3.59 -6.53 20.39
C GLU A 46 4.19 -7.73 19.64
N SER A 47 3.88 -7.93 18.36
CA SER A 47 4.40 -9.04 17.56
C SER A 47 5.89 -8.93 17.23
N GLY A 48 6.47 -7.72 17.32
CA GLY A 48 7.85 -7.44 16.91
C GLY A 48 8.04 -7.27 15.40
N LEU A 49 6.98 -7.40 14.59
CA LEU A 49 6.95 -7.05 13.18
C LEU A 49 6.71 -5.54 13.02
N GLU A 50 7.24 -4.96 11.94
CA GLU A 50 6.76 -3.67 11.45
C GLU A 50 5.28 -3.78 11.06
N VAL A 51 4.52 -2.71 11.22
CA VAL A 51 3.08 -2.73 10.99
C VAL A 51 2.72 -1.79 9.86
N ALA A 52 2.26 -2.36 8.75
CA ALA A 52 1.63 -1.64 7.68
C ALA A 52 0.09 -1.65 7.85
N THR A 53 -0.58 -0.65 7.29
CA THR A 53 -2.04 -0.70 7.15
C THR A 53 -2.49 -0.04 5.86
N VAL A 54 -3.78 -0.13 5.56
CA VAL A 54 -4.37 0.39 4.33
C VAL A 54 -5.15 1.67 4.59
N ILE A 55 -5.07 2.63 3.68
CA ILE A 55 -5.81 3.91 3.76
C ILE A 55 -6.77 4.02 2.58
N GLY A 56 -8.01 4.42 2.84
CA GLY A 56 -9.06 4.51 1.84
C GLY A 56 -9.48 3.14 1.29
N TRP A 57 -9.14 2.05 1.99
CA TRP A 57 -9.35 0.70 1.48
C TRP A 57 -10.85 0.37 1.26
N PRO A 58 -11.21 -0.30 0.15
CA PRO A 58 -10.35 -0.67 -0.98
C PRO A 58 -10.43 0.31 -2.17
N HIS A 59 -11.14 1.45 -2.05
CA HIS A 59 -11.55 2.25 -3.22
C HIS A 59 -10.90 3.64 -3.32
N GLY A 60 -10.32 4.16 -2.25
CA GLY A 60 -9.76 5.51 -2.18
C GLY A 60 -10.77 6.65 -2.32
N ALA A 61 -12.06 6.35 -2.40
CA ALA A 61 -13.10 7.28 -2.86
C ALA A 61 -13.81 8.03 -1.72
N ALA A 62 -13.22 8.04 -0.52
CA ALA A 62 -13.68 8.91 0.56
C ALA A 62 -13.24 10.37 0.30
N ASN A 63 -13.80 11.30 1.08
CA ASN A 63 -13.35 12.70 1.03
C ASN A 63 -11.89 12.81 1.47
N THR A 64 -11.11 13.67 0.81
CA THR A 64 -9.68 13.89 1.09
C THR A 64 -9.39 14.13 2.58
N GLN A 65 -10.21 14.96 3.25
CA GLN A 65 -10.06 15.21 4.69
C GLN A 65 -10.26 13.96 5.55
N ALA A 66 -11.19 13.07 5.16
CA ALA A 66 -11.40 11.82 5.88
C ALA A 66 -10.20 10.88 5.72
N LEU A 67 -9.62 10.81 4.51
CA LEU A 67 -8.40 10.04 4.25
C LEU A 67 -7.20 10.54 5.06
N GLY A 68 -7.05 11.87 5.19
CA GLY A 68 -6.01 12.45 6.04
C GLY A 68 -6.17 12.11 7.52
N ILE A 69 -7.41 12.11 8.03
CA ILE A 69 -7.70 11.70 9.42
C ILE A 69 -7.45 10.20 9.59
N GLU A 70 -7.88 9.36 8.65
CA GLU A 70 -7.62 7.92 8.64
C GLU A 70 -6.10 7.64 8.71
N ALA A 71 -5.31 8.32 7.88
CA ALA A 71 -3.85 8.22 7.86
C ALA A 71 -3.21 8.65 9.18
N ALA A 72 -3.60 9.82 9.71
CA ALA A 72 -3.06 10.32 10.98
C ALA A 72 -3.42 9.42 12.17
N MET A 73 -4.60 8.79 12.17
CA MET A 73 -4.98 7.82 13.19
C MET A 73 -4.16 6.53 13.06
N ALA A 74 -4.00 6.01 11.84
CA ALA A 74 -3.21 4.81 11.59
C ALA A 74 -1.76 4.96 12.07
N THR A 75 -1.11 6.09 11.80
CA THR A 75 0.26 6.33 12.27
C THR A 75 0.32 6.55 13.78
N ALA A 76 -0.68 7.23 14.37
CA ALA A 76 -0.79 7.35 15.83
C ALA A 76 -0.99 6.00 16.53
N ASP A 77 -1.68 5.06 15.88
CA ASP A 77 -1.85 3.68 16.36
C ASP A 77 -0.59 2.82 16.17
N GLY A 78 0.45 3.35 15.53
CA GLY A 78 1.77 2.73 15.41
C GLY A 78 2.10 2.14 14.03
N ALA A 79 1.30 2.42 13.00
CA ALA A 79 1.65 1.99 11.64
C ALA A 79 2.89 2.73 11.11
N THR A 80 3.88 1.98 10.65
CA THR A 80 5.12 2.49 10.04
C THR A 80 5.02 2.63 8.53
N GLU A 81 4.03 2.00 7.90
CA GLU A 81 3.74 2.12 6.47
C GLU A 81 2.24 2.21 6.19
N LEU A 82 1.85 3.15 5.34
CA LEU A 82 0.48 3.34 4.87
C LEU A 82 0.37 2.94 3.39
N ILE A 83 -0.40 1.89 3.11
CA ILE A 83 -0.73 1.46 1.76
C ILE A 83 -1.98 2.19 1.31
N PHE A 84 -1.79 3.26 0.54
CA PHE A 84 -2.87 4.11 0.10
C PHE A 84 -3.55 3.60 -1.17
N PHE A 85 -4.87 3.51 -1.15
CA PHE A 85 -5.69 3.15 -2.30
C PHE A 85 -6.17 4.41 -3.03
N PRO A 86 -5.82 4.62 -4.31
CA PRO A 86 -6.20 5.85 -5.01
C PRO A 86 -7.65 5.82 -5.50
N ASN A 87 -8.24 7.01 -5.61
CA ASN A 87 -9.58 7.18 -6.18
C ASN A 87 -9.58 6.98 -7.71
N LEU A 88 -9.84 5.75 -8.15
CA LEU A 88 -9.90 5.41 -9.57
C LEU A 88 -11.03 6.11 -10.32
N SER A 89 -12.14 6.42 -9.63
CA SER A 89 -13.26 7.14 -10.24
C SER A 89 -12.84 8.56 -10.63
N ALA A 90 -12.13 9.26 -9.75
CA ALA A 90 -11.58 10.58 -10.03
C ALA A 90 -10.55 10.54 -11.17
N LEU A 91 -9.58 9.61 -11.10
CA LEU A 91 -8.57 9.43 -12.14
C LEU A 91 -9.18 9.22 -13.52
N LYS A 92 -10.13 8.29 -13.63
CA LYS A 92 -10.82 7.96 -14.90
C LYS A 92 -11.73 9.08 -15.41
N SER A 93 -12.13 9.99 -14.52
CA SER A 93 -12.91 11.19 -14.87
C SER A 93 -12.02 12.37 -15.27
N GLY A 94 -10.69 12.21 -15.31
CA GLY A 94 -9.73 13.28 -15.57
C GLY A 94 -9.58 14.27 -14.40
N ALA A 95 -10.12 13.95 -13.23
CA ALA A 95 -10.00 14.77 -12.02
C ALA A 95 -8.68 14.48 -11.28
N GLU A 96 -7.55 14.61 -11.98
CA GLU A 96 -6.23 14.27 -11.43
C GLU A 96 -5.86 15.08 -10.20
N LEU A 97 -6.24 16.36 -10.14
CA LEU A 97 -6.00 17.21 -8.96
C LEU A 97 -6.65 16.61 -7.70
N LEU A 98 -7.84 16.01 -7.81
CA LEU A 98 -8.49 15.37 -6.67
C LEU A 98 -7.72 14.13 -6.18
N VAL A 99 -7.08 13.41 -7.10
CA VAL A 99 -6.22 12.27 -6.76
C VAL A 99 -4.92 12.77 -6.11
N ALA A 100 -4.29 13.79 -6.70
CA ALA A 100 -3.07 14.42 -6.19
C ALA A 100 -3.27 14.95 -4.77
N ASP A 101 -4.35 15.72 -4.54
CA ASP A 101 -4.71 16.26 -3.23
C ASP A 101 -4.89 15.15 -2.20
N ALA A 102 -5.48 14.01 -2.58
CA ALA A 102 -5.63 12.87 -1.70
C ALA A 102 -4.30 12.19 -1.36
N VAL A 103 -3.42 11.98 -2.33
CA VAL A 103 -2.09 11.41 -2.10
C VAL A 103 -1.27 12.34 -1.19
N GLN A 104 -1.21 13.64 -1.52
CA GLN A 104 -0.48 14.64 -0.74
C GLN A 104 -1.00 14.70 0.70
N THR A 105 -2.32 14.70 0.89
CA THR A 105 -2.92 14.73 2.23
C THR A 105 -2.52 13.51 3.08
N VAL A 106 -2.44 12.33 2.48
CA VAL A 106 -2.00 11.10 3.19
C VAL A 106 -0.50 11.16 3.49
N VAL A 107 0.33 11.62 2.56
CA VAL A 107 1.78 11.83 2.78
C VAL A 107 2.02 12.84 3.90
N ASP A 108 1.34 13.97 3.87
CA ASP A 108 1.46 15.02 4.89
C ASP A 108 1.04 14.51 6.29
N ALA A 109 0.03 13.64 6.34
CA ALA A 109 -0.42 13.03 7.59
C ALA A 109 0.56 11.99 8.15
N ALA A 110 1.36 11.35 7.30
CA ALA A 110 2.35 10.36 7.68
C ALA A 110 3.70 10.97 8.10
N ALA A 111 4.03 12.17 7.60
CA ALA A 111 5.30 12.84 7.85
C ALA A 111 5.66 13.06 9.34
N PRO A 112 4.73 13.40 10.27
CA PRO A 112 5.10 13.63 11.68
C PRO A 112 5.64 12.41 12.42
N THR A 113 5.38 11.21 11.91
CA THR A 113 5.83 9.93 12.50
C THR A 113 6.89 9.24 11.65
N ASP A 114 7.37 9.90 10.59
CA ASP A 114 8.27 9.33 9.57
C ASP A 114 7.71 8.03 8.94
N SER A 115 6.38 7.84 8.94
CA SER A 115 5.75 6.66 8.34
C SER A 115 5.79 6.76 6.82
N GLU A 116 6.07 5.63 6.14
CA GLU A 116 6.13 5.59 4.69
C GLU A 116 4.73 5.54 4.07
N VAL A 117 4.60 6.06 2.83
CA VAL A 117 3.36 5.94 2.06
C VAL A 117 3.65 5.20 0.76
N THR A 118 2.97 4.07 0.57
CA THR A 118 3.02 3.28 -0.64
C THR A 118 1.69 3.37 -1.38
N LEU A 119 1.73 3.75 -2.65
CA LEU A 119 0.51 3.88 -3.45
C LEU A 119 0.18 2.58 -4.18
N TRP A 120 -1.04 2.07 -4.00
CA TRP A 120 -1.55 0.93 -4.76
C TRP A 120 -1.80 1.30 -6.23
N LEU A 121 -1.26 0.51 -7.15
CA LEU A 121 -1.39 0.69 -8.59
C LEU A 121 -2.16 -0.50 -9.21
N PRO A 122 -3.51 -0.44 -9.31
CA PRO A 122 -4.33 -1.54 -9.82
C PRO A 122 -4.20 -1.70 -11.35
N TRP A 123 -3.07 -2.25 -11.79
CA TRP A 123 -2.60 -2.23 -13.17
C TRP A 123 -3.64 -2.64 -14.22
N GLU A 124 -4.34 -3.75 -13.97
CA GLU A 124 -5.35 -4.33 -14.88
C GLU A 124 -6.57 -3.42 -15.07
N GLN A 125 -6.85 -2.55 -14.10
CA GLN A 125 -7.96 -1.62 -14.15
C GLN A 125 -7.58 -0.30 -14.85
N LEU A 126 -6.30 -0.07 -15.13
CA LEU A 126 -5.78 1.20 -15.64
C LEU A 126 -5.34 1.08 -17.11
N LYS A 127 -5.65 2.10 -17.91
CA LYS A 127 -5.07 2.28 -19.25
C LYS A 127 -3.60 2.74 -19.14
N PRO A 128 -2.78 2.60 -20.21
CA PRO A 128 -1.38 3.04 -20.19
C PRO A 128 -1.17 4.48 -19.69
N LEU A 129 -1.98 5.44 -20.17
CA LEU A 129 -1.90 6.83 -19.73
C LEU A 129 -2.36 7.03 -18.27
N GLU A 130 -3.34 6.25 -17.82
CA GLU A 130 -3.83 6.30 -16.42
C GLU A 130 -2.74 5.76 -15.47
N ARG A 131 -2.00 4.72 -15.87
CA ARG A 131 -0.85 4.17 -15.13
C ARG A 131 0.27 5.19 -14.99
N GLN A 132 0.66 5.82 -16.10
CA GLN A 132 1.69 6.87 -16.10
C GLN A 132 1.27 8.06 -15.24
N SER A 133 0.01 8.48 -15.33
CA SER A 133 -0.49 9.62 -14.55
C SER A 133 -0.49 9.31 -13.05
N LEU A 134 -0.98 8.15 -12.65
CA LEU A 134 -1.00 7.77 -11.23
C LEU A 134 0.41 7.57 -10.65
N ALA A 135 1.32 6.97 -11.43
CA ALA A 135 2.72 6.81 -11.04
C ALA A 135 3.45 8.16 -10.92
N ARG A 136 3.19 9.10 -11.85
CA ARG A 136 3.68 10.48 -11.75
C ARG A 136 3.17 11.16 -10.49
N LEU A 137 1.86 11.08 -10.21
CA LEU A 137 1.27 11.69 -9.02
C LEU A 137 1.89 11.14 -7.73
N ALA A 138 2.18 9.85 -7.67
CA ALA A 138 2.87 9.25 -6.53
C ALA A 138 4.22 9.92 -6.27
N VAL A 139 5.04 10.06 -7.32
CA VAL A 139 6.36 10.72 -7.25
C VAL A 139 6.22 12.19 -6.84
N GLU A 140 5.34 12.94 -7.51
CA GLU A 140 5.17 14.38 -7.30
C GLU A 140 4.67 14.70 -5.88
N CYS A 141 3.83 13.84 -5.31
CA CYS A 141 3.29 14.02 -3.96
C CYS A 141 4.18 13.44 -2.86
N GLY A 142 5.30 12.78 -3.21
CA GLY A 142 6.25 12.24 -2.23
C GLY A 142 5.91 10.87 -1.65
N ALA A 143 5.16 10.03 -2.38
CA ALA A 143 5.01 8.63 -2.00
C ALA A 143 6.36 7.89 -2.08
N SER A 144 6.62 7.03 -1.09
CA SER A 144 7.86 6.26 -0.95
C SER A 144 7.96 5.13 -1.98
N ALA A 145 6.83 4.50 -2.32
CA ALA A 145 6.82 3.38 -3.27
C ALA A 145 5.48 3.23 -4.01
N LEU A 146 5.49 2.40 -5.05
CA LEU A 146 4.31 1.90 -5.75
C LEU A 146 4.12 0.41 -5.48
N LEU A 147 2.90 -0.03 -5.18
CA LEU A 147 2.55 -1.44 -5.00
C LEU A 147 1.74 -1.95 -6.20
N LEU A 148 2.29 -2.92 -6.93
CA LEU A 148 1.67 -3.55 -8.10
C LEU A 148 0.94 -4.85 -7.76
N PRO A 149 -0.06 -5.26 -8.58
CA PRO A 149 -0.71 -6.55 -8.46
C PRO A 149 0.22 -7.72 -8.79
N VAL A 150 -0.30 -8.91 -8.57
CA VAL A 150 0.44 -10.17 -8.62
C VAL A 150 0.90 -10.50 -10.04
N ASP A 151 2.10 -11.06 -10.15
CA ASP A 151 2.75 -11.51 -11.40
C ASP A 151 2.94 -10.41 -12.46
N ASP A 152 2.96 -9.15 -12.04
CA ASP A 152 3.07 -7.99 -12.94
C ASP A 152 4.52 -7.50 -13.09
N GLU A 153 5.50 -8.41 -13.13
CA GLU A 153 6.94 -8.08 -13.20
C GLU A 153 7.33 -7.38 -14.52
N GLU A 154 6.75 -7.79 -15.65
CA GLU A 154 6.99 -7.12 -16.94
C GLU A 154 6.53 -5.67 -16.90
N SER A 155 5.38 -5.42 -16.27
CA SER A 155 4.84 -4.09 -16.07
C SER A 155 5.64 -3.29 -15.08
N ALA A 156 6.14 -3.93 -14.00
CA ALA A 156 7.05 -3.30 -13.07
C ALA A 156 8.32 -2.82 -13.79
N LYS A 157 8.87 -3.65 -14.69
CA LYS A 157 10.01 -3.29 -15.54
C LYS A 157 9.71 -2.12 -16.47
N ALA A 158 8.57 -2.15 -17.16
CA ALA A 158 8.14 -1.06 -18.02
C ALA A 158 7.90 0.24 -17.22
N LEU A 159 7.38 0.13 -16.01
CA LEU A 159 7.14 1.25 -15.10
C LEU A 159 8.45 1.89 -14.66
N ARG A 160 9.43 1.05 -14.33
CA ARG A 160 10.73 1.49 -13.82
C ARG A 160 11.49 2.39 -14.77
N GLU A 161 11.39 2.15 -16.08
CA GLU A 161 12.07 2.93 -17.12
C GLU A 161 11.72 4.43 -17.11
N PHE A 162 10.59 4.82 -16.51
CA PHE A 162 10.15 6.21 -16.45
C PHE A 162 10.09 6.81 -15.06
N LEU A 163 10.36 6.02 -14.02
CA LEU A 163 10.32 6.47 -12.64
C LEU A 163 11.71 6.90 -12.16
N PRO A 164 11.80 7.95 -11.31
CA PRO A 164 13.05 8.32 -10.65
C PRO A 164 13.63 7.16 -9.86
N ASP A 165 14.94 7.16 -9.61
CA ASP A 165 15.57 6.02 -8.97
C ASP A 165 15.16 5.82 -7.50
N GLU A 166 14.68 6.90 -6.90
CA GLU A 166 14.38 7.05 -5.48
C GLU A 166 13.03 6.44 -5.07
N ILE A 167 12.07 6.27 -6.00
CA ILE A 167 10.77 5.67 -5.67
C ILE A 167 10.88 4.14 -5.67
N GLY A 168 10.47 3.53 -4.56
CA GLY A 168 10.42 2.09 -4.40
C GLY A 168 9.33 1.44 -5.25
N MET A 169 9.46 0.13 -5.45
CA MET A 169 8.43 -0.67 -6.11
C MET A 169 8.25 -1.98 -5.37
N MET A 170 7.00 -2.31 -5.06
CA MET A 170 6.60 -3.57 -4.44
C MET A 170 5.65 -4.32 -5.37
N ILE A 171 5.68 -5.64 -5.31
CA ILE A 171 4.78 -6.51 -6.05
C ILE A 171 4.04 -7.41 -5.07
N ALA A 172 2.72 -7.50 -5.24
CA ALA A 172 1.94 -8.48 -4.51
C ALA A 172 2.22 -9.90 -5.01
N CYS A 173 2.23 -10.89 -4.14
CA CYS A 173 2.43 -12.30 -4.45
C CYS A 173 1.28 -13.09 -3.83
N THR A 174 0.63 -13.96 -4.61
CA THR A 174 -0.37 -14.87 -4.08
C THR A 174 0.29 -16.12 -3.52
N SER A 175 -0.22 -16.58 -2.38
CA SER A 175 -0.33 -18.01 -2.11
C SER A 175 -1.73 -18.46 -2.54
N ASP A 176 -1.85 -19.14 -3.68
CA ASP A 176 -2.98 -19.97 -4.17
C ASP A 176 -4.47 -19.53 -3.97
N ALA A 177 -4.77 -18.28 -3.61
CA ALA A 177 -6.14 -17.82 -3.37
C ALA A 177 -6.69 -16.95 -4.53
N PRO A 178 -7.93 -17.16 -4.99
CA PRO A 178 -8.53 -16.37 -6.06
C PRO A 178 -8.64 -14.89 -5.68
N ALA A 179 -8.38 -14.02 -6.66
CA ALA A 179 -8.27 -12.55 -6.53
C ALA A 179 -9.44 -11.84 -5.83
N ALA A 180 -10.59 -12.50 -5.69
CA ALA A 180 -11.80 -11.96 -5.03
C ALA A 180 -11.81 -12.11 -3.49
N ALA A 181 -10.85 -12.84 -2.90
CA ALA A 181 -10.72 -12.97 -1.45
C ALA A 181 -9.32 -12.49 -1.04
N TYR A 182 -9.23 -11.31 -0.44
CA TYR A 182 -8.01 -10.73 0.16
C TYR A 182 -7.57 -11.48 1.44
N ALA A 183 -7.59 -12.81 1.38
CA ALA A 183 -7.43 -13.69 2.53
C ALA A 183 -6.03 -13.59 3.10
N HIS A 184 -5.00 -13.74 2.27
CA HIS A 184 -3.60 -13.52 2.63
C HIS A 184 -2.81 -13.14 1.37
N ARG A 185 -2.02 -12.06 1.41
CA ARG A 185 -1.06 -11.73 0.34
C ARG A 185 0.32 -11.58 0.95
N LEU A 186 1.34 -12.04 0.23
CA LEU A 186 2.71 -11.68 0.51
C LEU A 186 3.04 -10.48 -0.37
N TRP A 187 3.66 -9.42 0.14
CA TRP A 187 4.23 -8.38 -0.71
C TRP A 187 5.74 -8.40 -0.54
N ARG A 188 6.45 -8.09 -1.62
CA ARG A 188 7.90 -8.01 -1.62
C ARG A 188 8.36 -6.83 -2.44
N ASP A 189 9.52 -6.31 -2.08
CA ASP A 189 10.26 -5.42 -2.95
C ASP A 189 10.57 -6.07 -4.29
N TRP A 190 10.55 -5.23 -5.33
CA TRP A 190 11.04 -5.58 -6.64
C TRP A 190 12.38 -4.87 -6.87
N ASP A 191 13.46 -5.65 -6.95
CA ASP A 191 14.85 -5.20 -6.99
C ASP A 191 15.31 -4.70 -8.38
N GLY A 192 14.38 -4.60 -9.33
CA GLY A 192 14.64 -4.21 -10.70
C GLY A 192 15.27 -5.30 -11.57
N LYS A 193 15.45 -6.52 -11.06
CA LYS A 193 16.14 -7.62 -11.75
C LYS A 193 15.34 -8.91 -11.65
N SER A 194 14.67 -9.28 -12.75
CA SER A 194 14.21 -10.65 -13.01
C SER A 194 15.38 -11.53 -13.45
#